data_AF-A0A351FQX4-F1
#
_entry.id   AF-A0A351FQX4-F1
#
_cell.length_a   1.000
_cell.length_b   1.000
_cell.length_c   1.000
_cell.angle_alpha   90.00
_cell.angle_beta   90.00
_cell.angle_gamma   90.00
#
_symmetry.space_group_name_H-M   'P 1'
#
loop_
_entity.id
_entity.type
_entity.pdbx_description
1 polymer ?
#
loop_
_entity_poly.entity_id
_entity_poly.type
_entity_poly.pdbx_seq_one_letter_code
_entity_poly.pdbx_strand_id
1 'polypeptide(L)'
;AIAAALTFSREDLLPDVFQRIVDSLNSEMRGELDDLRYYLDRHIELDSDEHVVLARQMLTALCGDDAQKWQIAEDVAEAGLQHRIVLWDGMYTAMADELDVVH
;
A
#
# COMPACT_ATOMS: atom_id res chain seq x y z
N ALA A 1 -14.10 -6.81 -8.74
CA ALA A 1 -13.72 -5.39 -8.64
C ALA A 1 -13.38 -4.99 -7.21
N ILE A 2 -14.34 -4.66 -6.34
CA ILE A 2 -14.04 -4.12 -4.99
C ILE A 2 -13.12 -5.03 -4.15
N ALA A 3 -13.39 -6.35 -4.14
CA ALA A 3 -12.56 -7.31 -3.42
C ALA A 3 -11.09 -7.34 -3.91
N ALA A 4 -10.88 -7.24 -5.22
CA ALA A 4 -9.53 -7.21 -5.81
C ALA A 4 -8.81 -5.90 -5.49
N ALA A 5 -9.50 -4.76 -5.59
CA ALA A 5 -8.96 -3.47 -5.20
C ALA A 5 -8.56 -3.43 -3.71
N LEU A 6 -9.40 -3.98 -2.82
CA LEU A 6 -9.06 -4.10 -1.40
C LEU A 6 -7.83 -4.98 -1.20
N THR A 7 -7.85 -6.19 -1.80
CA THR A 7 -6.78 -7.18 -1.62
C THR A 7 -5.43 -6.63 -2.09
N PHE A 8 -5.33 -6.24 -3.36
CA PHE A 8 -4.03 -5.96 -3.98
C PHE A 8 -3.58 -4.50 -3.83
N SER A 9 -4.50 -3.56 -3.66
CA SER A 9 -4.12 -2.15 -3.52
C SER A 9 -3.97 -1.72 -2.07
N ARG A 10 -4.54 -2.43 -1.09
CA ARG A 10 -4.50 -2.04 0.33
C ARG A 10 -3.84 -3.09 1.20
N GLU A 11 -4.45 -4.26 1.32
CA GLU A 11 -4.02 -5.26 2.30
C GLU A 11 -2.65 -5.83 1.92
N ASP A 12 -2.43 -6.19 0.64
CA ASP A 12 -1.20 -6.85 0.18
C ASP A 12 0.00 -5.88 0.03
N LEU A 13 -0.26 -4.59 -0.18
CA LEU A 13 0.77 -3.62 -0.57
C LEU A 13 1.18 -2.63 0.53
N LEU A 14 0.24 -2.18 1.37
CA LEU A 14 0.52 -1.13 2.35
C LEU A 14 1.55 -1.52 3.43
N PRO A 15 1.55 -2.76 3.98
CA PRO A 15 2.52 -3.15 4.99
C PRO A 15 3.97 -2.92 4.51
N ASP A 16 4.28 -3.35 3.28
CA ASP A 16 5.61 -3.18 2.68
C ASP A 16 5.99 -1.71 2.45
N VAL A 17 5.02 -0.89 2.03
CA VAL A 17 5.25 0.55 1.83
C VAL A 17 5.55 1.23 3.17
N PHE A 18 4.78 0.93 4.21
CA PHE A 18 4.99 1.50 5.53
C PHE A 18 6.30 1.05 6.17
N GLN A 19 6.67 -0.23 6.02
CA GLN A 19 7.96 -0.72 6.52
C GLN A 19 9.12 0.07 5.91
N ARG A 20 9.10 0.31 4.59
CA ARG A 20 10.15 1.11 3.93
C ARG A 20 10.20 2.54 4.42
N ILE A 21 9.05 3.16 4.70
CA ILE A 21 8.99 4.53 5.25
C ILE A 21 9.61 4.54 6.65
N VAL A 22 9.26 3.59 7.50
CA VAL A 22 9.82 3.46 8.85
C VAL A 22 11.34 3.27 8.82
N ASP A 23 11.82 2.37 7.94
CA ASP A 23 13.25 2.09 7.80
C ASP A 23 14.03 3.34 7.35
N SER A 24 13.50 4.08 6.38
CA SER A 24 14.10 5.33 5.91
C SER A 24 14.13 6.41 7.00
N LEU A 25 13.00 6.65 7.68
CA LEU A 25 12.90 7.64 8.76
C LEU A 25 13.88 7.34 9.90
N ASN A 26 14.03 6.07 10.27
CA ASN A 26 14.99 5.65 11.29
C ASN A 26 16.44 6.00 10.91
N SER A 27 16.79 5.85 9.64
CA SER A 27 18.15 6.11 9.16
C SER A 27 18.50 7.61 9.14
N GLU A 28 17.52 8.48 8.84
CA GLU A 28 17.74 9.92 8.67
C GLU A 28 17.60 10.71 9.97
N MET A 29 16.65 10.32 10.83
CA MET A 29 16.23 11.13 11.98
C MET A 29 16.88 10.74 13.33
N ARG A 30 17.78 9.74 13.34
CA ARG A 30 18.56 9.32 14.54
C ARG A 30 17.74 9.14 15.84
N GLY A 31 16.48 8.73 15.75
CA GLY A 31 15.59 8.49 16.90
C GLY A 31 14.62 9.64 17.26
N GLU A 32 14.61 10.75 16.51
CA GLU A 32 13.68 11.86 16.77
C GLU A 32 12.18 11.53 16.52
N LEU A 33 11.89 10.38 15.90
CA LEU A 33 10.53 9.94 15.55
C LEU A 33 10.18 8.55 16.14
N ASP A 34 10.79 8.17 17.26
CA ASP A 34 10.58 6.85 17.88
C ASP A 34 9.11 6.52 18.19
N ASP A 35 8.29 7.52 18.56
CA ASP A 35 6.85 7.32 18.79
C ASP A 35 6.07 7.02 17.50
N LEU A 36 6.41 7.71 16.40
CA LEU A 36 5.80 7.47 15.09
C LEU A 36 6.22 6.10 14.54
N ARG A 37 7.49 5.74 14.72
CA ARG A 37 8.00 4.41 14.43
C ARG A 37 7.22 3.36 15.21
N TYR A 38 7.12 3.50 16.52
CA TYR A 38 6.40 2.55 17.37
C TYR A 38 4.94 2.38 16.91
N TYR A 39 4.26 3.47 16.56
CA TYR A 39 2.91 3.42 16.02
C TYR A 39 2.83 2.62 14.71
N LEU A 40 3.74 2.87 13.76
CA LEU A 40 3.75 2.18 12.47
C LEU A 40 4.16 0.71 12.60
N ASP A 41 5.17 0.40 13.41
CA ASP A 41 5.60 -0.98 13.71
C ASP A 41 4.44 -1.80 14.30
N ARG A 42 3.66 -1.20 15.21
CA ARG A 42 2.47 -1.84 15.78
C ARG A 42 1.32 -2.00 14.78
N HIS A 43 1.18 -1.07 13.84
CA HIS A 43 0.18 -1.17 12.77
C HIS A 43 0.54 -2.29 11.80
N ILE A 44 1.83 -2.39 11.43
CA ILE A 44 2.36 -3.48 10.61
C ILE A 44 2.16 -4.82 11.33
N GLU A 45 2.60 -4.98 12.59
CA GLU A 45 2.40 -6.24 13.33
C GLU A 45 0.92 -6.68 13.45
N LEU A 46 -0.02 -5.72 13.53
CA LEU A 46 -1.45 -6.03 13.62
C LEU A 46 -2.04 -6.40 12.25
N ASP A 47 -1.58 -5.74 11.18
CA ASP A 47 -2.14 -5.90 9.83
C ASP A 47 -1.39 -6.95 8.97
N SER A 48 -0.15 -7.31 9.31
CA SER A 48 0.81 -7.86 8.34
C SER A 48 0.50 -9.23 7.76
N ASP A 49 -0.34 -10.07 8.39
CA ASP A 49 -0.52 -11.45 7.91
C ASP A 49 -1.98 -11.93 7.84
N GLU A 50 -2.80 -11.65 8.85
CA GLU A 50 -4.17 -12.19 8.87
C GLU A 50 -5.05 -11.54 7.80
N HIS A 51 -4.91 -10.23 7.61
CA HIS A 51 -5.77 -9.46 6.72
C HIS A 51 -5.55 -9.80 5.24
N VAL A 52 -4.30 -9.96 4.82
CA VAL A 52 -3.95 -10.38 3.45
C VAL A 52 -4.50 -11.77 3.15
N VAL A 53 -4.33 -12.71 4.07
CA VAL A 53 -4.83 -14.09 3.91
C VAL A 53 -6.36 -14.09 3.79
N LEU A 54 -7.06 -13.36 4.66
CA LEU A 54 -8.52 -13.26 4.63
C LEU A 54 -9.03 -12.56 3.36
N ALA A 55 -8.36 -11.49 2.91
CA ALA A 55 -8.72 -10.78 1.69
C ALA A 55 -8.53 -11.68 0.45
N ARG A 56 -7.43 -12.43 0.38
CA ARG A 56 -7.18 -13.42 -0.69
C ARG A 56 -8.21 -14.55 -0.66
N GLN A 57 -8.55 -15.10 0.52
CA GLN A 57 -9.60 -16.11 0.66
C GLN A 57 -10.96 -15.60 0.20
N MET A 58 -11.32 -14.37 0.57
CA MET A 58 -12.54 -13.71 0.12
C MET A 58 -12.55 -13.57 -1.41
N LEU A 59 -11.43 -13.12 -2.01
CA LEU A 59 -11.31 -12.98 -3.45
C LEU A 59 -11.49 -14.33 -4.16
N THR A 60 -10.80 -15.37 -3.69
CA THR A 60 -10.93 -16.74 -4.21
C THR A 60 -12.36 -17.24 -4.11
N ALA A 61 -13.04 -17.03 -2.98
CA ALA A 61 -14.43 -17.43 -2.79
C ALA A 61 -15.40 -16.70 -3.74
N LEU A 62 -15.16 -15.42 -4.03
CA LEU A 62 -16.00 -14.63 -4.93
C LEU A 62 -15.80 -14.99 -6.41
N CYS A 63 -14.55 -15.25 -6.81
CA CYS A 63 -14.20 -15.62 -8.18
C CYS A 63 -14.55 -17.09 -8.49
N GLY A 64 -14.26 -18.03 -7.58
CA GLY A 64 -14.46 -19.46 -7.83
C GLY A 64 -13.73 -19.92 -9.09
N ASP A 65 -14.41 -20.73 -9.92
CA ASP A 65 -13.89 -21.22 -11.21
C ASP A 65 -14.24 -20.30 -12.39
N ASP A 66 -14.75 -19.10 -12.14
CA ASP A 66 -15.19 -18.17 -13.18
C ASP A 66 -14.01 -17.35 -13.71
N ALA A 67 -13.52 -17.73 -14.88
CA ALA A 67 -12.39 -17.07 -15.55
C ALA A 67 -12.64 -15.58 -15.83
N GLN A 68 -13.89 -15.18 -16.09
CA GLN A 68 -14.20 -13.77 -16.34
C GLN A 68 -14.06 -12.94 -15.06
N LYS A 69 -14.47 -13.48 -13.91
CA LYS A 69 -14.27 -12.81 -12.62
C LYS A 69 -12.80 -12.68 -12.27
N TRP A 70 -11.99 -13.68 -12.57
CA TRP A 70 -10.54 -13.61 -12.39
C TRP A 70 -9.91 -12.54 -13.28
N GLN A 71 -10.29 -12.45 -14.55
CA GLN A 71 -9.81 -11.38 -15.43
C GLN A 71 -10.18 -10.00 -14.87
N ILE A 72 -11.42 -9.79 -14.44
CA ILE A 72 -11.85 -8.52 -13.82
C ILE A 72 -11.07 -8.22 -12.54
N ALA A 73 -10.71 -9.25 -11.75
CA ALA A 73 -9.91 -9.07 -10.54
C ALA A 73 -8.49 -8.62 -10.88
N GLU A 74 -7.86 -9.23 -11.87
CA GLU A 74 -6.53 -8.89 -12.37
C GLU A 74 -6.49 -7.46 -12.92
N ASP A 75 -7.41 -7.12 -13.84
CA ASP A 75 -7.47 -5.78 -14.44
C ASP A 75 -7.62 -4.68 -13.37
N VAL A 76 -8.40 -4.95 -12.32
CA VAL A 76 -8.60 -4.01 -11.22
C VAL A 76 -7.38 -3.92 -10.30
N ALA A 77 -6.67 -5.03 -10.09
CA ALA A 77 -5.43 -5.04 -9.33
C ALA A 77 -4.37 -4.19 -10.05
N GLU A 78 -4.19 -4.40 -11.36
CA GLU A 78 -3.25 -3.63 -12.18
C GLU A 78 -3.59 -2.13 -12.17
N ALA A 79 -4.84 -1.77 -12.44
CA ALA A 79 -5.28 -0.38 -12.41
C ALA A 79 -5.08 0.26 -11.02
N GLY A 80 -5.28 -0.50 -9.95
CA GLY A 80 -5.04 -0.06 -8.58
C GLY A 80 -3.58 0.30 -8.31
N LEU A 81 -2.65 -0.54 -8.79
CA LEU A 81 -1.21 -0.28 -8.69
C LEU A 81 -0.79 0.93 -9.53
N GLN A 82 -1.31 1.05 -10.76
CA GLN A 82 -1.05 2.20 -11.62
C GLN A 82 -1.53 3.52 -10.99
N HIS A 83 -2.72 3.55 -10.40
CA HIS A 83 -3.21 4.73 -9.69
C HIS A 83 -2.34 5.11 -8.49
N ARG A 84 -1.75 4.14 -7.79
CA ARG A 84 -0.80 4.41 -6.70
C ARG A 84 0.48 5.05 -7.20
N ILE A 85 1.02 4.58 -8.31
CA ILE A 85 2.21 5.20 -8.94
C ILE A 85 1.90 6.66 -9.27
N VAL A 86 0.78 6.91 -9.96
CA VAL A 86 0.36 8.28 -10.32
C VAL A 86 0.18 9.16 -9.08
N LEU A 87 -0.41 8.64 -7.99
CA LEU A 87 -0.57 9.39 -6.75
C LEU A 87 0.78 9.78 -6.16
N TRP A 88 1.71 8.84 -6.03
CA TRP A 88 3.01 9.08 -5.43
C TRP A 88 3.90 9.98 -6.29
N ASP A 89 3.89 9.79 -7.61
CA ASP A 89 4.59 10.66 -8.55
C ASP A 89 4.04 12.10 -8.48
N GLY A 90 2.71 12.23 -8.38
CA GLY A 90 2.04 13.52 -8.22
C GLY A 90 2.43 14.22 -6.90
N MET A 91 2.45 13.47 -5.79
CA MET A 91 2.90 14.00 -4.49
C MET A 91 4.37 14.44 -4.54
N TYR A 92 5.25 13.60 -5.10
CA TYR A 92 6.66 13.90 -5.25
C TYR A 92 6.87 15.18 -6.08
N THR A 93 6.18 15.31 -7.21
CA THR A 93 6.24 16.48 -8.08
C THR A 93 5.78 17.74 -7.34
N ALA A 94 4.65 17.68 -6.63
CA ALA A 94 4.14 18.82 -5.88
C ALA A 94 5.10 19.29 -4.78
N MET A 95 5.77 18.36 -4.08
CA MET A 95 6.77 18.69 -3.06
C MET A 95 8.04 19.28 -3.68
N ALA A 96 8.49 18.76 -4.83
CA ALA A 96 9.65 19.29 -5.54
C ALA A 96 9.40 20.71 -6.05
N ASP A 97 8.21 20.98 -6.60
CA ASP A 97 7.81 22.30 -7.05
C ASP A 97 7.77 23.31 -5.89
N GLU A 98 7.29 22.91 -4.70
CA GLU A 98 7.32 23.79 -3.51
C GLU A 98 8.76 24.11 -3.04
N LEU A 99 9.69 23.15 -3.15
CA LEU A 99 11.09 23.36 -2.79
C LEU A 99 11.83 24.27 -3.78
N ASP A 100 11.50 24.21 -5.07
CA ASP A 100 12.05 25.09 -6.11
C ASP A 100 11.51 26.54 -6.02
N VAL A 101 10.35 26.76 -5.39
CA VAL A 101 9.78 28.11 -5.18
C VAL A 101 10.40 28.82 -3.97
N VAL A 102 11.01 28.08 -3.04
CA VAL A 102 11.62 28.62 -1.81
C VAL A 102 13.11 28.97 -2.00
N HIS A 103 13.71 28.59 -3.13
CA HIS A 103 15.07 28.97 -3.55
C HIS A 103 15.07 30.06 -4.63
#